data_AF-A0A0G1ITU5-F1
#
_entry.id   AF-A0A0G1ITU5-F1
#
_cell.length_a   1.000
_cell.length_b   1.000
_cell.length_c   1.000
_cell.angle_alpha   90.00
_cell.angle_beta   90.00
_cell.angle_gamma   90.00
#
_symmetry.space_group_name_H-M   'P 1'
#
loop_
_entity.id
_entity.type
_entity.pdbx_description
1 polymer ?
#
loop_
_entity_poly.entity_id
_entity_poly.type
_entity_poly.pdbx_seq_one_letter_code
_entity_poly.pdbx_strand_id
1 'polypeptide(L)'
;MNKTFYKGIIFFLLSYVQLLLPASLVSGKVLAIFWFLFMYGIILIGDGITQKIYNKSLLHEIRKSKKNMISFFVISVLGGIILEGVAQWLGKLWVYPYFNIYSYSIFFILGFGLYWLMIAESYLATKAIFDYLRRGKNIVRNYYWFEPPFYKFIGVLGAVLIFLSVFFMLRDYVPNGGYVFDISNPINYKVNFIYVITIFLGTWFVLESIEYFRKKTSLLKDIFHHYFNPLISILITSFVLAIIMETENIPHGFWIYTNWPFENIQLLNLPVTMFIAWPLHYVTFLSLFRAFTEKESDEIWRGDLLK
;
A
#
# COMPACT_ATOMS: atom_id res chain seq x y z
N MET A 1 16.14 8.18 -20.64
CA MET A 1 15.30 8.36 -19.43
C MET A 1 15.10 9.87 -19.19
N ASN A 2 14.02 10.30 -18.52
CA ASN A 2 13.71 11.74 -18.34
C ASN A 2 14.38 12.33 -17.07
N LYS A 3 14.32 13.67 -16.92
CA LYS A 3 14.89 14.37 -15.75
C LYS A 3 14.26 13.93 -14.42
N THR A 4 12.98 13.56 -14.43
CA THR A 4 12.23 13.09 -13.25
C THR A 4 12.86 11.83 -12.66
N PHE A 5 13.12 10.82 -13.50
CA PHE A 5 13.76 9.58 -13.08
C PHE A 5 15.11 9.81 -12.42
N TYR A 6 16.00 10.60 -13.05
CA TYR A 6 17.34 10.83 -12.51
C TYR A 6 17.30 11.59 -11.17
N LYS A 7 16.36 12.52 -10.99
CA LYS A 7 16.12 13.15 -9.68
C LYS A 7 15.69 12.12 -8.64
N GLY A 8 14.81 11.20 -9.01
CA GLY A 8 14.39 10.11 -8.15
C GLY A 8 15.56 9.22 -7.69
N ILE A 9 16.45 8.85 -8.62
CA ILE A 9 17.68 8.11 -8.29
C ILE A 9 18.57 8.90 -7.32
N ILE A 10 18.74 10.20 -7.52
CA ILE A 10 19.54 11.02 -6.60
C ILE A 10 18.92 11.02 -5.20
N PHE A 11 17.61 11.25 -5.07
CA PHE A 11 16.94 11.24 -3.76
C PHE A 11 16.99 9.87 -3.08
N PHE A 12 16.80 8.79 -3.84
CA PHE A 12 16.95 7.43 -3.37
C PHE A 12 18.38 7.13 -2.90
N LEU A 13 19.42 7.55 -3.62
CA LEU A 13 20.80 7.34 -3.16
C LEU A 13 21.12 8.20 -1.92
N LEU A 14 20.56 9.41 -1.84
CA LEU A 14 20.71 10.28 -0.68
C LEU A 14 20.00 9.73 0.57
N SER A 15 18.91 8.95 0.42
CA SER A 15 18.23 8.35 1.57
C SER A 15 19.13 7.35 2.34
N TYR A 16 20.02 6.66 1.64
CA TYR A 16 21.00 5.74 2.23
C TYR A 16 22.16 6.42 2.99
N VAL A 17 22.33 7.74 2.90
CA VAL A 17 23.38 8.46 3.65
C VAL A 17 23.16 8.32 5.15
N GLN A 18 21.93 8.09 5.61
CA GLN A 18 21.63 7.85 7.03
C GLN A 18 22.44 6.69 7.62
N LEU A 19 22.74 5.66 6.81
CA LEU A 19 23.49 4.48 7.25
C LEU A 19 24.95 4.79 7.60
N LEU A 20 25.45 5.94 7.16
CA LEU A 20 26.80 6.43 7.45
C LEU A 20 26.84 7.40 8.63
N LEU A 21 25.69 7.73 9.23
CA LEU A 21 25.63 8.68 10.33
C LEU A 21 26.16 8.06 11.63
N PRO A 22 26.94 8.81 12.43
CA PRO A 22 27.25 8.44 13.79
C PRO A 22 25.97 8.23 14.61
N ALA A 23 25.98 7.24 15.51
CA ALA A 23 24.82 6.93 16.37
C ALA A 23 24.30 8.14 17.16
N SER A 24 25.17 9.08 17.54
CA SER A 24 24.79 10.32 18.24
C SER A 24 23.96 11.30 17.41
N LEU A 25 23.97 11.17 16.07
CA LEU A 25 23.19 12.01 15.16
C LEU A 25 21.89 11.34 14.70
N VAL A 26 21.71 10.05 14.99
CA VAL A 26 20.49 9.31 14.66
C VAL A 26 19.36 9.77 15.59
N SER A 27 18.36 10.41 15.00
CA SER A 27 17.16 10.87 15.71
C SER A 27 15.93 10.74 14.84
N GLY A 28 14.74 10.71 15.44
CA GLY A 28 13.47 10.58 14.70
C GLY A 28 13.29 11.63 13.60
N LYS A 29 13.74 12.87 13.83
CA LYS A 29 13.67 13.95 12.83
C LYS A 29 14.59 13.68 11.65
N VAL A 30 15.81 13.24 11.93
CA VAL A 30 16.82 12.92 10.90
C VAL A 30 16.33 11.74 10.06
N LEU A 31 15.88 10.66 10.72
CA LEU A 31 15.32 9.50 10.04
C LEU A 31 14.08 9.85 9.21
N ALA A 32 13.18 10.73 9.71
CA ALA A 32 12.02 11.19 8.95
C ALA A 32 12.41 11.94 7.65
N ILE A 33 13.50 12.70 7.66
CA ILE A 33 14.02 13.37 6.45
C ILE A 33 14.50 12.33 5.44
N PHE A 34 15.32 11.37 5.85
CA PHE A 34 15.81 10.32 4.94
C PHE A 34 14.68 9.44 4.42
N TRP A 35 13.70 9.13 5.28
CA TRP A 35 12.49 8.41 4.91
C TRP A 35 11.64 9.16 3.88
N PHE A 36 11.54 10.49 4.00
CA PHE A 36 10.93 11.32 2.97
C PHE A 36 11.70 11.24 1.64
N LEU A 37 13.03 11.35 1.67
CA LEU A 37 13.87 11.27 0.47
C LEU A 37 13.73 9.89 -0.21
N PHE A 38 13.64 8.83 0.59
CA PHE A 38 13.41 7.46 0.12
C PHE A 38 12.10 7.36 -0.66
N MET A 39 10.97 7.67 -0.01
CA MET A 39 9.65 7.60 -0.65
C MET A 39 9.58 8.48 -1.89
N TYR A 40 10.05 9.72 -1.77
CA TYR A 40 10.04 10.66 -2.88
C TYR A 40 10.94 10.19 -4.04
N GLY A 41 12.07 9.56 -3.74
CA GLY A 41 12.94 8.91 -4.70
C GLY A 41 12.20 7.83 -5.51
N ILE A 42 11.57 6.88 -4.82
CA ILE A 42 10.79 5.80 -5.45
C ILE A 42 9.62 6.35 -6.29
N ILE A 43 8.89 7.35 -5.77
CA ILE A 43 7.81 8.05 -6.48
C ILE A 43 8.31 8.59 -7.82
N LEU A 44 9.41 9.35 -7.82
CA LEU A 44 9.95 9.98 -9.02
C LEU A 44 10.56 8.98 -10.00
N ILE A 45 11.18 7.90 -9.50
CA ILE A 45 11.65 6.79 -10.34
C ILE A 45 10.46 6.16 -11.06
N GLY A 46 9.39 5.83 -10.32
CA GLY A 46 8.19 5.20 -10.87
C GLY A 46 7.46 6.07 -11.88
N ASP A 47 7.22 7.33 -11.55
CA ASP A 47 6.60 8.32 -12.44
C ASP A 47 7.48 8.55 -13.69
N GLY A 48 8.80 8.61 -13.53
CA GLY A 48 9.75 8.74 -14.64
C GLY A 48 9.72 7.56 -15.63
N ILE A 49 9.61 6.33 -15.14
CA ILE A 49 9.45 5.12 -15.96
C ILE A 49 8.11 5.16 -16.71
N THR A 50 7.02 5.44 -15.99
CA THR A 50 5.66 5.47 -16.56
C THR A 50 5.53 6.55 -17.64
N GLN A 51 6.08 7.74 -17.41
CA GLN A 51 6.15 8.80 -18.42
C GLN A 51 6.94 8.37 -19.66
N LYS A 52 8.06 7.66 -19.48
CA LYS A 52 8.89 7.22 -20.61
C LYS A 52 8.20 6.16 -21.47
N ILE A 53 7.43 5.26 -20.86
CA ILE A 53 6.77 4.15 -21.57
C ILE A 53 5.42 4.58 -22.16
N TYR A 54 4.59 5.31 -21.39
CA TYR A 54 3.21 5.64 -21.77
C TYR A 54 2.91 7.11 -21.95
N ASN A 55 3.85 8.01 -21.65
CA ASN A 55 3.60 9.45 -21.64
C ASN A 55 2.44 9.83 -20.71
N LYS A 56 2.31 9.11 -19.59
CA LYS A 56 1.33 9.36 -18.52
C LYS A 56 2.05 9.59 -17.20
N SER A 57 1.42 10.37 -16.31
CA SER A 57 1.93 10.67 -14.97
C SER A 57 0.77 10.76 -14.00
N LEU A 58 0.79 9.92 -12.97
CA LEU A 58 -0.21 9.96 -11.90
C LEU A 58 -0.07 11.27 -11.10
N LEU A 59 1.16 11.71 -10.82
CA LEU A 59 1.41 13.01 -10.18
C LEU A 59 0.80 14.18 -10.96
N HIS A 60 0.88 14.16 -12.29
CA HIS A 60 0.25 15.18 -13.13
C HIS A 60 -1.28 15.16 -13.01
N GLU A 61 -1.92 13.99 -13.10
CA GLU A 61 -3.37 13.87 -13.01
C GLU A 61 -3.90 14.24 -11.61
N ILE A 62 -3.18 13.92 -10.53
CA ILE A 62 -3.53 14.35 -9.17
C ILE A 62 -3.49 15.88 -9.04
N ARG A 63 -2.48 16.53 -9.62
CA ARG A 63 -2.28 18.00 -9.52
C ARG A 63 -3.13 18.81 -10.48
N LYS A 64 -3.80 18.16 -11.43
CA LYS A 64 -4.59 18.80 -12.48
C LYS A 64 -5.75 19.65 -11.95
N SER A 65 -6.32 19.27 -10.81
CA SER A 65 -7.39 20.03 -10.18
C SER A 65 -7.36 19.95 -8.66
N LYS A 66 -7.90 20.97 -7.99
CA LYS A 66 -8.06 20.97 -6.52
C LYS A 66 -8.90 19.79 -6.03
N LYS A 67 -9.93 19.40 -6.80
CA LYS A 67 -10.78 18.24 -6.49
C LYS A 67 -9.96 16.94 -6.48
N ASN A 68 -9.05 16.78 -7.43
CA ASN A 68 -8.21 15.59 -7.57
C ASN A 68 -7.24 15.49 -6.39
N MET A 69 -6.60 16.61 -6.03
CA MET A 69 -5.72 16.68 -4.86
C MET A 69 -6.47 16.35 -3.57
N ILE A 70 -7.65 16.95 -3.33
CA ILE A 70 -8.46 16.66 -2.13
C ILE A 70 -8.85 15.19 -2.10
N SER A 71 -9.32 14.64 -3.22
CA SER A 71 -9.71 13.22 -3.31
C SER A 71 -8.54 12.30 -2.98
N PHE A 72 -7.35 12.61 -3.52
CA PHE A 72 -6.12 11.91 -3.22
C PHE A 72 -5.76 11.96 -1.72
N PHE A 73 -5.79 13.13 -1.10
CA PHE A 73 -5.48 13.26 0.33
C PHE A 73 -6.48 12.51 1.20
N VAL A 74 -7.78 12.63 0.93
CA VAL A 74 -8.83 11.91 1.67
C VAL A 74 -8.61 10.41 1.56
N ILE A 75 -8.37 9.89 0.36
CA ILE A 75 -8.16 8.47 0.14
C ILE A 75 -6.87 7.98 0.81
N SER A 76 -5.79 8.75 0.73
CA SER A 76 -4.53 8.40 1.38
C SER A 76 -4.69 8.32 2.90
N VAL A 77 -5.44 9.25 3.50
CA VAL A 77 -5.78 9.22 4.92
C VAL A 77 -6.65 8.02 5.26
N LEU A 78 -7.67 7.71 4.46
CA LEU A 78 -8.50 6.52 4.67
C LEU A 78 -7.68 5.23 4.56
N GLY A 79 -6.79 5.13 3.58
CA GLY A 79 -5.85 4.01 3.45
C GLY A 79 -4.92 3.90 4.64
N GLY A 80 -4.43 5.03 5.16
CA GLY A 80 -3.67 5.09 6.40
C GLY A 80 -4.46 4.64 7.62
N ILE A 81 -5.72 5.04 7.75
CA ILE A 81 -6.61 4.57 8.84
C ILE A 81 -6.85 3.07 8.74
N ILE A 82 -7.03 2.53 7.53
CA ILE A 82 -7.16 1.08 7.34
C ILE A 82 -5.87 0.38 7.75
N LEU A 83 -4.71 0.84 7.28
CA LEU A 83 -3.44 0.20 7.59
C LEU A 83 -3.05 0.34 9.06
N GLU A 84 -2.90 1.56 9.56
CA GLU A 84 -2.52 1.82 10.95
C GLU A 84 -3.60 1.36 11.91
N GLY A 85 -4.87 1.66 11.62
CA GLY A 85 -5.98 1.25 12.48
C GLY A 85 -6.06 -0.26 12.64
N VAL A 86 -5.87 -1.02 11.56
CA VAL A 86 -5.94 -2.49 11.64
C VAL A 86 -4.64 -3.09 12.14
N ALA A 87 -3.51 -2.73 11.54
CA ALA A 87 -2.25 -3.42 11.79
C ALA A 87 -1.46 -2.87 12.98
N GLN A 88 -1.42 -1.54 13.17
CA GLN A 88 -0.74 -0.94 14.33
C GLN A 88 -1.68 -0.89 15.54
N TRP A 89 -2.87 -0.29 15.39
CA TRP A 89 -3.73 0.07 16.51
C TRP A 89 -4.41 -1.17 17.06
N LEU A 90 -5.15 -1.92 16.22
CA LEU A 90 -5.80 -3.16 16.64
C LEU A 90 -4.85 -4.35 16.64
N GLY A 91 -3.94 -4.41 15.66
CA GLY A 91 -3.04 -5.55 15.39
C GLY A 91 -1.79 -5.61 16.27
N LYS A 92 -1.33 -4.46 16.78
CA LYS A 92 -0.05 -4.32 17.50
C LYS A 92 1.13 -4.92 16.74
N LEU A 93 1.10 -4.85 15.40
CA LEU A 93 2.07 -5.50 14.52
C LEU A 93 3.40 -4.74 14.39
N TRP A 94 3.43 -3.48 14.80
CA TRP A 94 4.67 -2.72 14.90
C TRP A 94 4.51 -1.54 15.85
N VAL A 95 5.65 -0.93 16.20
CA VAL A 95 5.74 0.31 16.96
C VAL A 95 6.71 1.28 16.28
N TYR A 96 6.59 2.55 16.62
CA TYR A 96 7.38 3.66 16.12
C TYR A 96 8.17 4.30 17.28
N PRO A 97 9.37 3.78 17.61
CA PRO A 97 10.09 4.16 18.85
C PRO A 97 10.45 5.64 18.92
N TYR A 98 10.61 6.29 17.77
CA TYR A 98 11.01 7.69 17.65
C TYR A 98 9.84 8.68 17.66
N PHE A 99 8.61 8.21 17.73
CA PHE A 99 7.42 9.04 17.64
C PHE A 99 6.73 9.14 18.99
N ASN A 100 6.14 10.28 19.27
CA ASN A 100 5.10 10.42 20.30
C ASN A 100 3.77 10.70 19.60
N ILE A 101 2.67 10.75 20.35
CA ILE A 101 1.34 10.97 19.79
C ILE A 101 1.23 12.24 18.92
N TYR A 102 1.92 13.31 19.30
CA TYR A 102 1.87 14.58 18.57
C TYR A 102 2.66 14.50 17.26
N SER A 103 3.90 14.02 17.30
CA SER A 103 4.68 13.86 16.07
C SER A 103 4.04 12.85 15.14
N TYR A 104 3.58 11.71 15.65
CA TYR A 104 2.85 10.71 14.88
C TYR A 104 1.63 11.32 14.17
N SER A 105 0.80 12.08 14.87
CA SER A 105 -0.40 12.70 14.28
C SER A 105 -0.08 13.70 13.17
N ILE A 106 0.99 14.49 13.32
CA ILE A 106 1.43 15.45 12.29
C ILE A 106 1.93 14.72 11.05
N PHE A 107 2.74 13.68 11.25
CA PHE A 107 3.33 12.92 10.15
C PHE A 107 2.33 11.96 9.49
N PHE A 108 1.25 11.58 10.17
CA PHE A 108 0.26 10.65 9.65
C PHE A 108 -0.27 11.07 8.27
N ILE A 109 -0.83 12.28 8.16
CA ILE A 109 -1.50 12.71 6.92
C ILE A 109 -0.52 12.80 5.74
N LEU A 110 0.60 13.49 5.94
CA LEU A 110 1.60 13.70 4.88
C LEU A 110 2.37 12.42 4.56
N GLY A 111 2.73 11.66 5.60
CA GLY A 111 3.40 10.38 5.50
C GLY A 111 2.57 9.37 4.72
N PHE A 112 1.26 9.27 5.00
CA PHE A 112 0.38 8.37 4.24
C PHE A 112 0.16 8.80 2.80
N GLY A 113 0.13 10.10 2.51
CA GLY A 113 0.13 10.58 1.13
C GLY A 113 1.36 10.09 0.35
N LEU A 114 2.55 10.24 0.94
CA LEU A 114 3.79 9.78 0.32
C LEU A 114 3.89 8.26 0.23
N TYR A 115 3.53 7.55 1.31
CA TYR A 115 3.53 6.08 1.33
C TYR A 115 2.58 5.51 0.28
N TRP A 116 1.38 6.07 0.15
CA TRP A 116 0.43 5.67 -0.89
C TRP A 116 1.00 5.94 -2.29
N LEU A 117 1.57 7.12 -2.54
CA LEU A 117 2.16 7.45 -3.85
C LEU A 117 3.33 6.52 -4.18
N MET A 118 4.15 6.17 -3.20
CA MET A 118 5.24 5.22 -3.37
C MET A 118 4.71 3.85 -3.82
N ILE A 119 3.64 3.34 -3.20
CA ILE A 119 2.96 2.11 -3.61
C ILE A 119 2.41 2.24 -5.04
N ALA A 120 1.69 3.32 -5.33
CA ALA A 120 1.04 3.50 -6.62
C ALA A 120 2.03 3.65 -7.78
N GLU A 121 3.05 4.50 -7.64
CA GLU A 121 4.04 4.74 -8.69
C GLU A 121 4.96 3.53 -8.91
N SER A 122 5.35 2.82 -7.85
CA SER A 122 6.14 1.60 -7.99
C SER A 122 5.37 0.50 -8.72
N TYR A 123 4.07 0.36 -8.42
CA TYR A 123 3.17 -0.55 -9.13
C TYR A 123 3.01 -0.14 -10.61
N LEU A 124 2.68 1.13 -10.87
CA LEU A 124 2.45 1.63 -12.24
C LEU A 124 3.69 1.46 -13.12
N ALA A 125 4.88 1.75 -12.58
CA ALA A 125 6.13 1.56 -13.30
C ALA A 125 6.37 0.09 -13.65
N THR A 126 6.15 -0.81 -12.68
CA THR A 126 6.34 -2.26 -12.89
C THR A 126 5.32 -2.81 -13.89
N LYS A 127 4.06 -2.38 -13.78
CA LYS A 127 3.01 -2.72 -14.76
C LYS A 127 3.36 -2.22 -16.15
N ALA A 128 3.82 -0.97 -16.27
CA ALA A 128 4.23 -0.40 -17.55
C ALA A 128 5.36 -1.19 -18.21
N ILE A 129 6.34 -1.66 -17.43
CA ILE A 129 7.41 -2.54 -17.93
C ILE A 129 6.81 -3.87 -18.43
N PHE A 130 5.95 -4.54 -17.65
CA PHE A 130 5.38 -5.83 -18.05
C PHE A 130 4.47 -5.73 -19.28
N ASP A 131 3.60 -4.73 -19.32
CA ASP A 131 2.72 -4.46 -20.45
C ASP A 131 3.54 -4.13 -21.71
N TYR A 132 4.63 -3.36 -21.58
CA TYR A 132 5.55 -3.09 -22.68
C TYR A 132 6.26 -4.36 -23.19
N LEU A 133 6.79 -5.19 -22.28
CA LEU A 133 7.50 -6.41 -22.64
C LEU A 133 6.60 -7.46 -23.29
N ARG A 134 5.36 -7.62 -22.81
CA ARG A 134 4.42 -8.62 -23.33
C ARG A 134 3.73 -8.20 -24.63
N ARG A 135 3.94 -6.97 -25.11
CA ARG A 135 3.33 -6.42 -26.34
C ARG A 135 1.81 -6.64 -26.43
N GLY A 136 1.13 -6.83 -25.30
CA GLY A 136 -0.16 -7.49 -25.23
C GLY A 136 -1.10 -6.76 -24.29
N LYS A 137 -2.02 -6.01 -24.91
CA LYS A 137 -3.10 -5.23 -24.31
C LYS A 137 -4.36 -6.09 -24.32
N ASN A 138 -4.63 -6.83 -23.26
CA ASN A 138 -5.86 -7.62 -23.18
C ASN A 138 -7.02 -6.68 -22.84
N ILE A 139 -7.95 -6.52 -23.78
CA ILE A 139 -9.12 -5.68 -23.58
C ILE A 139 -10.20 -6.50 -22.89
N VAL A 140 -10.58 -6.07 -21.69
CA VAL A 140 -11.77 -6.57 -21.00
C VAL A 140 -13.01 -5.89 -21.60
N ARG A 141 -13.59 -6.46 -22.67
CA ARG A 141 -14.76 -5.88 -23.36
C ARG A 141 -16.10 -6.41 -22.88
N ASN A 142 -16.19 -7.71 -22.65
CA ASN A 142 -17.46 -8.36 -22.37
C ASN A 142 -17.63 -8.56 -20.87
N TYR A 143 -18.87 -8.54 -20.41
CA TYR A 143 -19.20 -8.96 -19.04
C TYR A 143 -19.60 -10.43 -19.11
N TYR A 144 -19.01 -11.27 -18.27
CA TYR A 144 -19.52 -12.61 -18.06
C TYR A 144 -20.85 -12.55 -17.28
N TRP A 145 -21.75 -13.47 -17.58
CA TRP A 145 -23.09 -13.53 -16.97
C TRP A 145 -23.05 -13.72 -15.45
N PHE A 146 -21.99 -14.33 -14.91
CA PHE A 146 -21.81 -14.57 -13.47
C PHE A 146 -21.26 -13.37 -12.72
N GLU A 147 -20.71 -12.35 -13.40
CA GLU A 147 -20.09 -11.21 -12.74
C GLU A 147 -21.06 -10.44 -11.84
N PRO A 148 -22.27 -10.03 -12.29
CA PRO A 148 -23.17 -9.27 -11.43
C PRO A 148 -23.50 -9.95 -10.09
N PRO A 149 -23.94 -11.22 -10.03
CA PRO A 149 -24.20 -11.89 -8.75
C PRO A 149 -22.91 -12.12 -7.95
N PHE A 150 -21.78 -12.40 -8.61
CA PHE A 150 -20.49 -12.57 -7.94
C PHE A 150 -20.06 -11.30 -7.19
N TYR A 151 -20.07 -10.14 -7.85
CA TYR A 151 -19.65 -8.87 -7.23
C TYR A 151 -20.59 -8.42 -6.10
N LYS A 152 -21.89 -8.73 -6.18
CA LYS A 152 -22.82 -8.56 -5.04
C LYS A 152 -22.42 -9.44 -3.87
N PHE A 153 -22.19 -10.72 -4.13
CA PHE A 153 -21.86 -11.69 -3.11
C PHE A 153 -20.55 -11.35 -2.40
N ILE A 154 -19.47 -11.07 -3.13
CA ILE A 154 -18.18 -10.72 -2.51
C ILE A 154 -18.28 -9.42 -1.72
N GLY A 155 -19.08 -8.43 -2.17
CA GLY A 155 -19.28 -7.19 -1.43
C GLY A 155 -19.93 -7.42 -0.06
N VAL A 156 -20.99 -8.24 -0.01
CA VAL A 156 -21.65 -8.63 1.25
C VAL A 156 -20.71 -9.46 2.12
N LEU A 157 -20.05 -10.45 1.53
CA LEU A 157 -19.07 -11.28 2.23
C LEU A 157 -17.96 -10.43 2.83
N GLY A 158 -17.41 -9.48 2.08
CA GLY A 158 -16.36 -8.58 2.54
C GLY A 158 -16.79 -7.74 3.73
N ALA A 159 -18.00 -7.17 3.71
CA ALA A 159 -18.56 -6.44 4.84
C ALA A 159 -18.70 -7.32 6.10
N VAL A 160 -19.18 -8.56 5.94
CA VAL A 160 -19.28 -9.54 7.03
C VAL A 160 -17.90 -9.90 7.59
N LEU A 161 -16.92 -10.14 6.72
CA LEU A 161 -15.54 -10.46 7.11
C LEU A 161 -14.90 -9.33 7.92
N ILE A 162 -15.06 -8.08 7.49
CA ILE A 162 -14.59 -6.90 8.25
C ILE A 162 -15.26 -6.85 9.62
N PHE A 163 -16.59 -6.92 9.65
CA PHE A 163 -17.35 -6.79 10.90
C PHE A 163 -16.97 -7.87 11.92
N LEU A 164 -16.97 -9.14 11.50
CA LEU A 164 -16.62 -10.26 12.38
C LEU A 164 -15.19 -10.17 12.89
N SER A 165 -14.24 -9.81 12.01
CA SER A 165 -12.83 -9.72 12.39
C SER A 165 -12.58 -8.60 13.39
N VAL A 166 -13.17 -7.41 13.17
CA VAL A 166 -13.09 -6.30 14.12
C VAL A 166 -13.75 -6.70 15.45
N PHE A 167 -14.91 -7.34 15.41
CA PHE A 167 -15.60 -7.81 16.62
C PHE A 167 -14.74 -8.79 17.42
N PHE A 168 -14.13 -9.79 16.78
CA PHE A 168 -13.27 -10.76 17.45
C PHE A 168 -11.98 -10.12 17.97
N MET A 169 -11.34 -9.24 17.20
CA MET A 169 -10.16 -8.50 17.67
C MET A 169 -10.48 -7.66 18.91
N LEU A 170 -11.61 -6.97 18.95
CA LEU A 170 -12.04 -6.19 20.10
C LEU A 170 -12.39 -7.06 21.31
N ARG A 171 -13.01 -8.22 21.07
CA ARG A 171 -13.32 -9.20 22.13
C ARG A 171 -12.04 -9.75 22.77
N ASP A 172 -11.00 -10.00 21.97
CA ASP A 172 -9.72 -10.54 22.46
C ASP A 172 -8.97 -9.56 23.39
N TYR A 173 -9.29 -8.26 23.36
CA TYR A 173 -8.78 -7.30 24.33
C TYR A 173 -9.42 -7.41 25.71
N VAL A 174 -10.66 -7.92 25.83
CA VAL A 174 -11.41 -7.96 27.10
C VAL A 174 -10.71 -8.82 28.17
N PRO A 175 -10.27 -10.06 27.89
CA PRO A 175 -9.54 -10.87 28.88
C PRO A 175 -8.19 -10.27 29.28
N ASN A 176 -7.62 -9.38 28.47
CA ASN A 176 -6.29 -8.80 28.66
C ASN A 176 -6.31 -7.43 29.39
N GLY A 177 -7.42 -7.11 30.07
CA GLY A 177 -7.57 -5.84 30.79
C GLY A 177 -8.01 -4.65 29.92
N GLY A 178 -8.38 -4.90 28.66
CA GLY A 178 -8.91 -3.90 27.74
C GLY A 178 -7.89 -3.42 26.70
N TYR A 179 -8.34 -2.49 25.85
CA TYR A 179 -7.54 -1.92 24.79
C TYR A 179 -6.55 -0.88 25.33
N VAL A 180 -5.28 -1.00 24.95
CA VAL A 180 -4.23 -0.02 25.25
C VAL A 180 -3.70 0.55 23.94
N PHE A 181 -3.65 1.88 23.84
CA PHE A 181 -3.04 2.56 22.71
C PHE A 181 -1.65 3.05 23.08
N ASP A 182 -0.63 2.50 22.41
CA ASP A 182 0.76 2.96 22.48
C ASP A 182 1.35 2.90 21.08
N ILE A 183 2.00 3.98 20.68
CA ILE A 183 2.64 4.14 19.38
C ILE A 183 4.08 3.66 19.43
N SER A 184 4.75 3.86 20.57
CA SER A 184 6.20 3.85 20.68
C SER A 184 6.71 2.59 21.35
N ASN A 185 5.95 2.05 22.30
CA ASN A 185 6.36 0.91 23.11
C ASN A 185 5.63 -0.37 22.69
N PRO A 186 6.33 -1.51 22.60
CA PRO A 186 5.71 -2.81 22.37
C PRO A 186 4.66 -3.13 23.43
N ILE A 187 3.46 -3.50 22.97
CA ILE A 187 2.43 -4.08 23.82
C ILE A 187 2.45 -5.58 23.59
N ASN A 188 2.66 -6.35 24.66
CA ASN A 188 2.62 -7.81 24.59
C ASN A 188 1.16 -8.26 24.43
N TYR A 189 0.74 -8.42 23.18
CA TYR A 189 -0.62 -8.80 22.83
C TYR A 189 -0.61 -9.70 21.60
N LYS A 190 -1.15 -10.90 21.76
CA LYS A 190 -1.21 -11.89 20.68
C LYS A 190 -2.51 -11.75 19.91
N VAL A 191 -2.52 -10.86 18.93
CA VAL A 191 -3.59 -10.82 17.93
C VAL A 191 -3.56 -12.09 17.11
N ASN A 192 -4.72 -12.72 16.91
CA ASN A 192 -4.83 -13.71 15.87
C ASN A 192 -4.73 -13.02 14.50
N PHE A 193 -3.56 -13.11 13.88
CA PHE A 193 -3.23 -12.46 12.62
C PHE A 193 -4.23 -12.76 11.48
N ILE A 194 -4.97 -13.87 11.57
CA ILE A 194 -6.02 -14.18 10.61
C ILE A 194 -7.09 -13.09 10.55
N TYR A 195 -7.38 -12.40 11.66
CA TYR A 195 -8.36 -11.31 11.68
C TYR A 195 -7.85 -10.10 10.89
N VAL A 196 -6.56 -9.78 11.01
CA VAL A 196 -5.92 -8.71 10.22
C VAL A 196 -6.02 -9.02 8.74
N ILE A 197 -5.59 -10.21 8.32
CA ILE A 197 -5.68 -10.65 6.91
C ILE A 197 -7.13 -10.62 6.41
N THR A 198 -8.07 -11.05 7.23
CA THR A 198 -9.49 -11.09 6.89
C THR A 198 -10.09 -9.68 6.72
N ILE A 199 -9.63 -8.69 7.49
CA ILE A 199 -10.04 -7.29 7.31
C ILE A 199 -9.53 -6.75 5.97
N PHE A 200 -8.25 -7.00 5.62
CA PHE A 200 -7.71 -6.57 4.33
C PHE A 200 -8.40 -7.25 3.15
N LEU A 201 -8.63 -8.57 3.22
CA LEU A 201 -9.38 -9.31 2.21
C LEU A 201 -10.84 -8.82 2.10
N GLY A 202 -11.51 -8.63 3.22
CA GLY A 202 -12.88 -8.12 3.24
C GLY A 202 -12.98 -6.70 2.67
N THR A 203 -11.99 -5.85 2.99
CA THR A 203 -11.88 -4.50 2.41
C THR A 203 -11.69 -4.57 0.91
N TRP A 204 -10.76 -5.40 0.42
CA TRP A 204 -10.57 -5.61 -1.01
C TRP A 204 -11.87 -6.07 -1.70
N PHE A 205 -12.60 -7.04 -1.15
CA PHE A 205 -13.86 -7.51 -1.75
C PHE A 205 -14.95 -6.44 -1.83
N VAL A 206 -15.08 -5.60 -0.79
CA VAL A 206 -15.99 -4.44 -0.82
C VAL A 206 -15.58 -3.48 -1.93
N LEU A 207 -14.28 -3.19 -2.06
CA LEU A 207 -13.77 -2.27 -3.08
C LEU A 207 -13.95 -2.81 -4.50
N GLU A 208 -13.71 -4.11 -4.72
CA GLU A 208 -14.00 -4.81 -5.98
C GLU A 208 -15.48 -4.67 -6.39
N SER A 209 -16.38 -4.85 -5.42
CA SER A 209 -17.82 -4.66 -5.62
C SER A 209 -18.15 -3.21 -5.99
N ILE A 210 -17.58 -2.22 -5.30
CA ILE A 210 -17.76 -0.79 -5.60
C ILE A 210 -17.25 -0.44 -7.00
N GLU A 211 -16.05 -0.88 -7.37
CA GLU A 211 -15.47 -0.66 -8.71
C GLU A 211 -16.38 -1.22 -9.81
N TYR A 212 -16.87 -2.44 -9.61
CA TYR A 212 -17.80 -3.09 -10.53
C TYR A 212 -19.10 -2.29 -10.72
N PHE A 213 -19.75 -1.87 -9.63
CA PHE A 213 -20.99 -1.09 -9.70
C PHE A 213 -20.79 0.32 -10.26
N ARG A 214 -19.59 0.87 -10.14
CA ARG A 214 -19.17 2.10 -10.82
C ARG A 214 -18.78 1.87 -12.29
N LYS A 215 -18.96 0.65 -12.82
CA LYS A 215 -18.61 0.25 -14.19
C LYS A 215 -17.13 0.43 -14.52
N LYS A 216 -16.26 0.37 -13.52
CA LYS A 216 -14.81 0.34 -13.70
C LYS A 216 -14.33 -1.11 -13.81
N THR A 217 -13.20 -1.33 -14.47
CA THR A 217 -12.52 -2.64 -14.37
C THR A 217 -11.89 -2.77 -13.00
N SER A 218 -11.90 -3.97 -12.44
CA SER A 218 -11.31 -4.29 -11.14
C SER A 218 -10.23 -5.35 -11.30
N LEU A 219 -9.42 -5.58 -10.25
CA LEU A 219 -8.34 -6.57 -10.32
C LEU A 219 -8.89 -7.99 -10.57
N LEU A 220 -9.97 -8.39 -9.86
CA LEU A 220 -10.61 -9.68 -10.14
C LEU A 220 -11.17 -9.74 -11.56
N LYS A 221 -11.72 -8.63 -12.07
CA LYS A 221 -12.25 -8.59 -13.43
C LYS A 221 -11.15 -8.86 -14.45
N ASP A 222 -10.00 -8.21 -14.28
CA ASP A 222 -8.86 -8.40 -15.16
C ASP A 222 -8.33 -9.84 -15.11
N ILE A 223 -8.29 -10.44 -13.92
CA ILE A 223 -7.93 -11.86 -13.73
C ILE A 223 -8.90 -12.79 -14.47
N PHE A 224 -10.22 -12.59 -14.31
CA PHE A 224 -11.24 -13.39 -15.02
C PHE A 224 -11.12 -13.28 -16.54
N HIS A 225 -10.60 -12.17 -17.04
CA HIS A 225 -10.36 -11.92 -18.45
C HIS A 225 -8.92 -12.19 -18.89
N HIS A 226 -8.17 -12.97 -18.11
CA HIS A 226 -6.82 -13.43 -18.44
C HIS A 226 -5.79 -12.30 -18.58
N TYR A 227 -6.04 -11.13 -17.97
CA TYR A 227 -5.09 -10.04 -17.87
C TYR A 227 -4.41 -10.05 -16.50
N PHE A 228 -3.34 -10.86 -16.40
CA PHE A 228 -2.62 -11.10 -15.15
C PHE A 228 -1.52 -10.08 -14.84
N ASN A 229 -1.22 -9.14 -15.75
CA ASN A 229 -0.11 -8.20 -15.55
C ASN A 229 -0.28 -7.37 -14.27
N PRO A 230 -1.46 -6.84 -13.92
CA PRO A 230 -1.66 -6.16 -12.65
C PRO A 230 -1.29 -7.00 -11.43
N LEU A 231 -1.73 -8.27 -11.38
CA LEU A 231 -1.43 -9.18 -10.28
C LEU A 231 0.07 -9.47 -10.17
N ILE A 232 0.73 -9.76 -11.31
CA ILE A 232 2.17 -10.01 -11.34
C ILE A 232 2.96 -8.77 -10.88
N SER A 233 2.55 -7.58 -11.32
CA SER A 233 3.15 -6.33 -10.87
C SER A 233 3.00 -6.13 -9.37
N ILE A 234 1.81 -6.36 -8.81
CA ILE A 234 1.62 -6.30 -7.36
C ILE A 234 2.58 -7.25 -6.63
N LEU A 235 2.65 -8.52 -7.04
CA LEU A 235 3.48 -9.52 -6.36
C LEU A 235 4.97 -9.15 -6.41
N ILE A 236 5.47 -8.73 -7.57
CA ILE A 236 6.88 -8.39 -7.74
C ILE A 236 7.22 -7.08 -7.04
N THR A 237 6.43 -6.02 -7.26
CA THR A 237 6.72 -4.71 -6.68
C THR A 237 6.59 -4.75 -5.18
N SER A 238 5.56 -5.40 -4.63
CA SER A 238 5.38 -5.48 -3.17
C SER A 238 6.55 -6.23 -2.51
N PHE A 239 7.03 -7.31 -3.12
CA PHE A 239 8.22 -8.03 -2.64
C PHE A 239 9.49 -7.18 -2.71
N VAL A 240 9.76 -6.56 -3.87
CA VAL A 240 10.97 -5.72 -4.07
C VAL A 240 10.94 -4.50 -3.16
N LEU A 241 9.82 -3.79 -3.09
CA LEU A 241 9.71 -2.60 -2.25
C LEU A 241 9.80 -2.95 -0.77
N ALA A 242 9.21 -4.06 -0.32
CA ALA A 242 9.37 -4.54 1.05
C ALA A 242 10.84 -4.74 1.41
N ILE A 243 11.62 -5.43 0.57
CA ILE A 243 13.04 -5.64 0.82
C ILE A 243 13.78 -4.31 0.89
N ILE A 244 13.59 -3.45 -0.11
CA ILE A 244 14.31 -2.16 -0.19
C ILE A 244 13.97 -1.29 1.03
N MET A 245 12.68 -1.16 1.37
CA MET A 245 12.20 -0.42 2.54
C MET A 245 12.86 -0.89 3.83
N GLU A 246 13.04 -2.20 3.99
CA GLU A 246 13.63 -2.78 5.18
C GLU A 246 15.15 -2.63 5.25
N THR A 247 15.84 -2.50 4.11
CA THR A 247 17.27 -2.15 4.14
C THR A 247 17.54 -0.78 4.75
N GLU A 248 16.58 0.15 4.66
CA GLU A 248 16.68 1.45 5.35
C GLU A 248 16.24 1.39 6.80
N ASN A 249 15.25 0.54 7.11
CA ASN A 249 14.67 0.48 8.44
C ASN A 249 15.49 -0.33 9.44
N ILE A 250 15.91 -1.55 9.09
CA ILE A 250 16.56 -2.50 10.00
C ILE A 250 17.73 -1.88 10.79
N PRO A 251 18.63 -1.08 10.19
CA PRO A 251 19.78 -0.54 10.91
C PRO A 251 19.45 0.47 12.01
N HIS A 252 18.31 1.17 11.90
CA HIS A 252 17.94 2.24 12.81
C HIS A 252 16.64 1.99 13.58
N GLY A 253 15.82 1.03 13.15
CA GLY A 253 14.54 0.69 13.78
C GLY A 253 13.55 1.85 13.78
N PHE A 254 13.36 2.51 12.63
CA PHE A 254 12.39 3.61 12.52
C PHE A 254 10.96 3.13 12.82
N TRP A 255 10.65 1.88 12.42
CA TRP A 255 9.62 1.03 13.02
C TRP A 255 10.22 -0.31 13.45
N ILE A 256 9.60 -0.94 14.45
CA ILE A 256 9.99 -2.25 14.96
C ILE A 256 8.79 -3.18 14.89
N TYR A 257 8.96 -4.34 14.26
CA TYR A 257 7.93 -5.37 14.17
C TYR A 257 7.70 -6.07 15.51
N THR A 258 6.43 -6.26 15.86
CA THR A 258 6.01 -6.88 17.11
C THR A 258 4.81 -7.78 16.86
N ASN A 259 4.67 -8.88 17.60
CA ASN A 259 3.48 -9.73 17.60
C ASN A 259 3.12 -10.34 16.23
N TRP A 260 4.09 -10.50 15.33
CA TRP A 260 3.86 -11.21 14.07
C TRP A 260 3.79 -12.73 14.31
N PRO A 261 2.95 -13.45 13.56
CA PRO A 261 2.98 -14.90 13.59
C PRO A 261 4.31 -15.41 13.00
N PHE A 262 4.83 -16.51 13.55
CA PHE A 262 6.05 -17.16 13.06
C PHE A 262 7.27 -16.21 12.98
N GLU A 263 7.44 -15.31 13.96
CA GLU A 263 8.58 -14.39 14.06
C GLU A 263 9.96 -15.08 13.97
N ASN A 264 10.03 -16.37 14.31
CA ASN A 264 11.23 -17.19 14.21
C ASN A 264 11.58 -17.62 12.78
N ILE A 265 10.64 -17.52 11.83
CA ILE A 265 10.85 -17.84 10.41
C ILE A 265 11.08 -16.53 9.67
N GLN A 266 12.36 -16.22 9.42
CA GLN A 266 12.76 -14.94 8.85
C GLN A 266 13.45 -15.11 7.49
N LEU A 267 13.21 -14.15 6.61
CA LEU A 267 13.96 -13.95 5.38
C LEU A 267 14.47 -12.51 5.37
N LEU A 268 15.79 -12.31 5.26
CA LEU A 268 16.43 -10.99 5.35
C LEU A 268 16.06 -10.22 6.65
N ASN A 269 15.98 -10.93 7.78
CA ASN A 269 15.54 -10.43 9.09
C ASN A 269 14.08 -9.94 9.15
N LEU A 270 13.24 -10.32 8.19
CA LEU A 270 11.81 -10.03 8.18
C LEU A 270 10.99 -11.29 8.41
N PRO A 271 9.96 -11.26 9.28
CA PRO A 271 9.00 -12.34 9.40
C PRO A 271 8.40 -12.73 8.05
N VAL A 272 8.38 -14.02 7.72
CA VAL A 272 7.95 -14.48 6.38
C VAL A 272 6.51 -14.07 6.05
N THR A 273 5.67 -13.91 7.07
CA THR A 273 4.27 -13.48 6.96
C THR A 273 4.11 -12.05 6.47
N MET A 274 5.14 -11.20 6.62
CA MET A 274 5.10 -9.86 6.03
C MET A 274 5.01 -9.92 4.50
N PHE A 275 5.67 -10.88 3.85
CA PHE A 275 5.61 -11.03 2.39
C PHE A 275 4.21 -11.42 1.90
N ILE A 276 3.32 -11.85 2.79
CA ILE A 276 1.89 -12.08 2.50
C ILE A 276 1.08 -10.78 2.70
N ALA A 277 1.39 -10.01 3.75
CA ALA A 277 0.70 -8.75 4.05
C ALA A 277 0.97 -7.67 2.99
N TRP A 278 2.20 -7.58 2.48
CA TRP A 278 2.62 -6.57 1.52
C TRP A 278 1.77 -6.56 0.22
N PRO A 279 1.53 -7.70 -0.46
CA PRO A 279 0.60 -7.77 -1.58
C PRO A 279 -0.82 -7.27 -1.22
N LEU A 280 -1.33 -7.62 -0.04
CA LEU A 280 -2.65 -7.17 0.41
C LEU A 280 -2.72 -5.66 0.62
N HIS A 281 -1.63 -5.04 1.09
CA HIS A 281 -1.54 -3.58 1.19
C HIS A 281 -1.65 -2.95 -0.20
N TYR A 282 -0.88 -3.44 -1.18
CA TYR A 282 -0.94 -2.97 -2.56
C TYR A 282 -2.35 -3.09 -3.14
N VAL A 283 -2.95 -4.28 -3.05
CA VAL A 283 -4.30 -4.54 -3.56
C VAL A 283 -5.31 -3.59 -2.92
N THR A 284 -5.29 -3.45 -1.60
CA THR A 284 -6.25 -2.61 -0.88
C THR A 284 -6.07 -1.14 -1.21
N PHE A 285 -4.84 -0.63 -1.25
CA PHE A 285 -4.55 0.78 -1.47
C PHE A 285 -4.87 1.22 -2.90
N LEU A 286 -4.51 0.40 -3.88
CA LEU A 286 -4.81 0.66 -5.29
C LEU A 286 -6.32 0.56 -5.55
N SER A 287 -6.98 -0.46 -4.99
CA SER A 287 -8.45 -0.62 -5.13
C SER A 287 -9.19 0.52 -4.44
N LEU A 288 -8.72 0.98 -3.27
CA LEU A 288 -9.34 2.09 -2.54
C LEU A 288 -9.33 3.36 -3.39
N PHE A 289 -8.18 3.68 -3.99
CA PHE A 289 -8.07 4.83 -4.85
C PHE A 289 -8.94 4.72 -6.09
N ARG A 290 -9.01 3.56 -6.71
CA ARG A 290 -9.82 3.37 -7.91
C ARG A 290 -11.33 3.35 -7.64
N ALA A 291 -11.74 2.75 -6.52
CA ALA A 291 -13.11 2.72 -6.03
C ALA A 291 -13.69 4.10 -5.68
N PHE A 292 -12.85 5.11 -5.42
CA PHE A 292 -13.31 6.45 -4.98
C PHE A 292 -12.86 7.63 -5.84
N THR A 293 -11.86 7.49 -6.71
CA THR A 293 -11.50 8.55 -7.69
C THR A 293 -12.15 8.31 -9.05
N GLU A 294 -11.89 9.16 -10.04
CA GLU A 294 -12.34 9.00 -11.42
C GLU A 294 -11.12 8.79 -12.32
N LYS A 295 -10.70 9.83 -13.05
CA LYS A 295 -9.65 9.77 -14.07
C LYS A 295 -8.26 9.56 -13.49
N GLU A 296 -8.08 9.92 -12.23
CA GLU A 296 -6.79 9.86 -11.53
C GLU A 296 -6.33 8.41 -11.36
N SER A 297 -7.27 7.48 -11.26
CA SER A 297 -7.01 6.04 -11.12
C SER A 297 -7.19 5.25 -12.40
N ASP A 298 -7.40 5.91 -13.55
CA ASP A 298 -7.72 5.21 -14.80
C ASP A 298 -6.66 4.17 -15.14
N GLU A 299 -5.39 4.45 -14.89
CA GLU A 299 -4.25 3.58 -15.20
C GLU A 299 -4.07 2.41 -14.23
N ILE A 300 -4.73 2.46 -13.07
CA ILE A 300 -4.77 1.33 -12.14
C ILE A 300 -5.64 0.23 -12.77
N TRP A 301 -5.12 -1.00 -12.85
CA TRP A 301 -5.77 -2.15 -13.49
C TRP A 301 -5.90 -2.06 -15.01
N ARG A 302 -6.15 -0.89 -15.60
CA ARG A 302 -6.48 -0.75 -17.03
C ARG A 302 -5.54 -1.50 -17.98
N GLY A 303 -6.11 -2.46 -18.71
CA GLY A 303 -5.64 -2.88 -20.01
C GLY A 303 -6.00 -1.81 -21.05
N ASP A 304 -5.04 -1.40 -21.89
CA ASP A 304 -5.26 -0.34 -22.88
C ASP A 304 -6.24 -0.75 -23.99
N LEU A 305 -7.01 0.23 -24.47
CA LEU A 305 -7.66 0.18 -25.79
C LEU A 305 -6.56 0.31 -26.86
N LEU A 306 -6.48 -0.66 -27.79
CA LEU A 306 -5.91 -0.35 -29.10
C LEU A 306 -6.99 0.35 -29.93
N LYS A 307 -6.63 1.50 -30.50
CA LYS A 307 -7.26 1.98 -31.73
C LYS A 307 -6.79 1.10 -32.87
#